data_AF-A0A4E0QX14-F1
#
_entry.id   AF-A0A4E0QX14-F1
#
_cell.length_a   1.000
_cell.length_b   1.000
_cell.length_c   1.000
_cell.angle_alpha   90.00
_cell.angle_beta   90.00
_cell.angle_gamma   90.00
#
_symmetry.space_group_name_H-M   'P 1'
#
loop_
_entity.id
_entity.type
_entity.pdbx_description
1 polymer ?
#
loop_
_entity_poly.entity_id
_entity_poly.type
_entity_poly.pdbx_seq_one_letter_code
_entity_poly.pdbx_strand_id
1 'polypeptide(L)' 'MHFCLLIFSLLSSIALGLEGGGGKHWAVLVAGSRGWDNYRHQADVCHAYHVLRKNGFPRENIITMMYDDVAYHRR' A
#
# COMPACT_ATOMS: atom_id res chain seq x y z
N MET A 1 -7.95 40.53 14.56
CA MET A 1 -7.77 39.21 15.23
C MET A 1 -8.88 38.20 14.89
N HIS A 2 -10.14 38.62 14.67
CA HIS A 2 -11.23 37.71 14.28
C HIS A 2 -11.10 37.09 12.87
N PHE A 3 -10.49 37.78 11.90
CA PHE A 3 -10.34 37.27 10.53
C PHE A 3 -9.36 36.08 10.43
N CYS A 4 -8.28 36.08 11.24
CA CYS A 4 -7.37 34.92 11.33
C CYS A 4 -8.05 33.68 11.92
N LEU A 5 -8.92 33.87 12.91
CA LEU A 5 -9.63 32.76 13.56
C LEU A 5 -10.60 32.07 12.60
N LEU A 6 -11.24 32.84 11.71
CA LEU A 6 -12.13 32.31 10.65
C LEU A 6 -11.37 31.51 9.59
N ILE A 7 -10.20 31.98 9.16
CA ILE A 7 -9.34 31.26 8.21
C ILE A 7 -8.84 29.95 8.83
N PHE A 8 -8.45 29.97 10.10
CA PHE A 8 -7.97 28.78 10.81
C PHE A 8 -9.08 27.76 11.04
N SER A 9 -10.30 28.20 11.37
CA SER A 9 -11.45 27.30 11.48
C SER A 9 -11.83 26.66 10.14
N LEU A 10 -11.78 27.42 9.05
CA LEU A 10 -12.12 26.90 7.71
C LEU A 10 -11.08 25.87 7.23
N LEU A 11 -9.79 26.11 7.47
CA LEU A 11 -8.70 25.17 7.19
C LEU A 11 -8.82 23.86 7.98
N SER A 12 -9.20 23.94 9.26
CA SER A 12 -9.43 22.76 10.11
C SER A 12 -10.61 21.90 9.62
N SER A 13 -11.72 22.54 9.24
CA SER A 13 -12.90 21.84 8.71
C SER A 13 -12.61 21.16 7.36
N ILE A 14 -11.80 21.78 6.50
CA ILE A 14 -11.33 21.16 5.25
C ILE A 14 -10.40 19.98 5.54
N ALA A 15 -9.51 20.10 6.52
CA ALA A 15 -8.61 19.00 6.92
C ALA A 15 -9.38 17.80 7.48
N LEU A 16 -10.44 18.02 8.26
CA LEU A 16 -11.32 16.96 8.78
C LEU A 16 -12.21 16.31 7.70
N GLY A 17 -12.60 17.05 6.66
CA GLY A 17 -13.44 16.54 5.58
C GLY A 17 -12.74 15.66 4.54
N LEU A 18 -11.41 15.52 4.63
CA LEU A 18 -10.59 14.72 3.72
C LEU A 18 -10.24 13.32 4.26
N GLU A 19 -10.80 12.89 5.40
CA GLU A 19 -10.68 11.49 5.80
C GLU A 19 -11.46 10.61 4.81
N GLY A 20 -10.73 10.10 3.80
CA GLY A 20 -11.19 9.01 2.96
C GLY A 20 -11.75 7.90 3.84
N GLY A 21 -12.97 7.45 3.50
CA GLY A 21 -13.87 6.70 4.38
C GLY A 21 -13.15 5.74 5.34
N GLY A 22 -13.40 5.92 6.64
CA GLY A 22 -12.64 5.36 7.78
C GLY A 22 -12.64 3.83 7.96
N GLY A 23 -12.74 3.05 6.89
CA GLY A 23 -12.52 1.61 6.90
C GLY A 23 -11.04 1.25 6.80
N LYS A 24 -10.65 0.14 7.43
CA LYS A 24 -9.31 -0.44 7.24
C LYS A 24 -9.23 -1.10 5.86
N HIS A 25 -8.28 -0.69 5.03
CA HIS A 25 -8.00 -1.36 3.76
C HIS A 25 -7.12 -2.59 3.96
N TRP A 26 -7.44 -3.67 3.24
CA TRP A 26 -6.71 -4.94 3.25
C TRP A 26 -6.34 -5.33 1.81
N ALA A 27 -5.22 -6.03 1.66
CA ALA A 27 -4.78 -6.55 0.37
C ALA A 27 -4.29 -8.01 0.51
N VAL A 28 -4.59 -8.82 -0.49
CA VAL A 28 -4.03 -10.16 -0.66
C VAL A 28 -3.31 -10.20 -2.00
N LEU A 29 -2.00 -10.43 -1.97
CA LEU A 29 -1.13 -10.49 -3.14
C LEU A 29 -0.70 -11.95 -3.37
N VAL A 30 -0.92 -12.48 -4.58
CA VAL A 30 -0.65 -13.89 -4.88
C VAL A 30 0.14 -14.04 -6.16
N ALA A 31 1.30 -14.71 -6.09
CA ALA A 31 2.04 -15.19 -7.26
C ALA A 31 1.73 -16.68 -7.48
N GLY A 32 0.99 -16.99 -8.55
CA GLY A 32 0.50 -18.35 -8.84
C GLY A 32 1.49 -19.31 -9.50
N SER A 33 2.78 -18.98 -9.52
CA SER A 33 3.80 -19.77 -10.23
C SER A 33 5.17 -19.65 -9.56
N ARG A 34 6.08 -20.57 -9.92
CA ARG A 34 7.46 -20.65 -9.43
C ARG A 34 8.49 -20.75 -10.56
N GLY A 35 9.76 -20.64 -10.21
CA GLY A 35 10.91 -20.79 -11.10
C GLY A 35 11.31 -19.50 -11.83
N TRP A 36 12.59 -19.44 -12.24
CA TRP A 36 13.18 -18.27 -12.89
C TRP A 36 12.46 -17.81 -14.16
N ASP A 37 11.98 -18.74 -14.98
CA ASP A 37 11.25 -18.39 -16.21
C ASP A 37 9.90 -17.69 -15.91
N ASN A 38 9.42 -17.78 -14.67
CA ASN A 38 8.23 -17.07 -14.17
C ASN A 38 8.58 -15.91 -13.21
N TYR A 39 9.82 -15.41 -13.24
CA TYR A 39 10.30 -14.27 -12.45
C TYR A 39 9.26 -13.14 -12.32
N ARG A 40 8.65 -12.78 -13.44
CA ARG A 40 7.68 -11.68 -13.56
C ARG A 40 6.55 -11.76 -12.53
N HIS A 41 6.03 -12.94 -12.21
CA HIS A 41 4.88 -13.05 -11.32
C HIS A 41 5.23 -12.73 -9.85
N GLN A 42 6.43 -13.10 -9.39
CA GLN A 42 6.89 -12.73 -8.04
C GLN A 42 7.40 -11.27 -8.01
N ALA A 43 8.00 -10.80 -9.11
CA ALA A 43 8.37 -9.40 -9.27
C ALA A 43 7.15 -8.46 -9.21
N ASP A 44 6.04 -8.82 -9.87
CA ASP A 44 4.79 -8.06 -9.85
C ASP A 44 4.19 -8.00 -8.44
N VAL A 45 4.24 -9.11 -7.70
CA VAL A 45 3.80 -9.15 -6.28
C VAL A 45 4.66 -8.26 -5.40
N CYS A 46 5.99 -8.33 -5.52
CA CYS A 46 6.90 -7.45 -4.78
C CYS A 46 6.69 -5.97 -5.15
N HIS A 47 6.46 -5.67 -6.43
CA HIS A 47 6.14 -4.33 -6.89
C HIS A 47 4.85 -3.81 -6.24
N ALA A 48 3.77 -4.59 -6.30
CA ALA A 48 2.50 -4.25 -5.68
C ALA A 48 2.64 -4.05 -4.16
N TYR A 49 3.41 -4.90 -3.47
CA TYR A 49 3.69 -4.75 -2.05
C TYR A 49 4.30 -3.38 -1.74
N HIS A 50 5.35 -2.98 -2.47
CA HIS A 50 5.99 -1.68 -2.26
C HIS A 50 5.09 -0.49 -2.62
N VAL A 51 4.26 -0.61 -3.65
CA VAL A 51 3.25 0.40 -3.99
C VAL A 51 2.25 0.57 -2.83
N LEU A 52 1.71 -0.52 -2.29
CA LEU A 52 0.77 -0.46 -1.15
C LEU A 52 1.43 0.14 0.09
N ARG A 53 2.67 -0.28 0.39
CA ARG A 53 3.45 0.27 1.51
C ARG A 53 3.72 1.76 1.36
N LYS A 54 4.03 2.23 0.14
CA LYS A 54 4.23 3.65 -0.15
C LYS A 54 2.93 4.46 0.00
N ASN A 55 1.77 3.84 -0.23
CA ASN A 55 0.45 4.45 -0.09
C ASN A 55 -0.19 4.24 1.30
N GLY A 56 0.60 3.90 2.32
CA GLY A 56 0.14 3.91 3.72
C GLY A 56 -0.57 2.63 4.19
N PHE A 57 -0.60 1.56 3.40
CA PHE A 57 -1.13 0.28 3.90
C PHE A 57 -0.22 -0.27 5.00
N PRO A 58 -0.73 -0.56 6.21
CA PRO A 58 0.05 -1.18 7.28
C PRO A 58 0.45 -2.62 6.91
N ARG A 59 1.58 -3.14 7.42
CA ARG A 59 2.14 -4.43 6.96
C ARG A 59 1.22 -5.58 7.31
N GLU A 60 0.63 -5.51 8.49
CA GLU A 60 -0.36 -6.44 9.01
C GLU A 60 -1.61 -6.57 8.14
N ASN A 61 -1.88 -5.59 7.26
CA ASN A 61 -3.02 -5.61 6.36
C ASN A 61 -2.68 -6.10 4.93
N ILE A 62 -1.44 -6.52 4.69
CA ILE A 62 -1.00 -7.04 3.39
C ILE A 62 -0.59 -8.49 3.55
N ILE A 63 -1.45 -9.40 3.09
CA ILE A 63 -1.15 -10.84 3.04
C ILE A 63 -0.44 -11.11 1.72
N THR A 64 0.78 -11.64 1.78
CA THR A 64 1.58 -11.96 0.58
C THR A 64 1.77 -13.47 0.50
N MET A 65 1.44 -14.04 -0.66
CA MET A 65 1.59 -15.47 -0.96
C MET A 65 2.38 -15.61 -2.26
N MET A 66 3.64 -16.03 -2.13
CA MET A 66 4.51 -16.31 -3.26
C MET A 66 5.41 -17.49 -2.92
N TYR A 67 5.94 -18.16 -3.95
CA TYR A 67 6.75 -19.36 -3.75
C TYR A 67 8.14 -19.05 -3.15
N ASP A 68 8.63 -17.81 -3.31
CA ASP A 68 9.87 -17.28 -2.73
C ASP A 68 11.15 -18.00 -3.20
N ASP A 69 11.19 -18.41 -4.47
CA ASP A 69 12.34 -19.08 -5.10
C ASP A 69 13.13 -18.19 -6.09
N VAL A 70 12.81 -16.89 -6.16
CA VAL A 70 13.38 -15.98 -7.16
C VAL A 70 14.59 -15.19 -6.64
N ALA A 71 14.52 -14.60 -5.44
CA ALA A 71 15.52 -13.63 -4.98
C ALA A 71 16.95 -14.20 -4.85
N TYR A 72 17.06 -15.49 -4.53
CA TYR A 72 18.33 -16.21 -4.35
C TYR A 72 18.54 -17.29 -5.42
N HIS A 73 17.82 -17.19 -6.55
CA HIS A 73 17.99 -18.12 -7.65
C HIS A 73 19.43 -18.01 -8.20
N ARG A 74 20.01 -19.15 -8.61
CA ARG A 74 21.42 -19.22 -9.06
C ARG A 74 21.70 -18.69 -10.46
N ARG A 75 20.66 -18.28 -11.20
CA ARG A 75 20.75 -18.01 -12.63
C ARG A 75 20.92 -16.53 -12.87
#